data_AF-A0A7W1VVF0-F1
#
_entry.id   AF-A0A7W1VVF0-F1
#
_cell.length_a   1.000
_cell.length_b   1.000
_cell.length_c   1.000
_cell.angle_alpha   90.00
_cell.angle_beta   90.00
_cell.angle_gamma   90.00
#
_symmetry.space_group_name_H-M   'P 1'
#
loop_
_entity.id
_entity.type
_entity.pdbx_description
1 polymer ?
#
loop_
_entity_poly.entity_id
_entity_poly.type
_entity_poly.pdbx_seq_one_letter_code
_entity_poly.pdbx_strand_id
1 'polypeptide(L)'
;MHDNETQQRFIELRSKGCTFVRIAEELKVCKRTLITWSRRFQFEINNLRAIELEALRFQVLATREAHVQALGEQLHQVEEELKKRDITELPTSRLFALAESLRRQILRETGEVQFTTPIREIPNDEFHEEAQTWQP
;
A
#
# COMPACT_ATOMS: atom_id res chain seq x y z
N MET A 1 26.24 15.16 -30.94
CA MET A 1 25.25 14.90 -29.87
C MET A 1 24.28 13.86 -30.41
N HIS A 2 23.91 12.85 -29.64
CA HIS A 2 22.86 11.92 -30.06
C HIS A 2 21.51 12.60 -29.98
N ASP A 3 20.63 12.28 -30.92
CA ASP A 3 19.32 12.89 -31.04
C ASP A 3 18.46 12.60 -29.80
N ASN A 4 17.58 13.54 -29.46
CA ASN A 4 16.73 13.43 -28.27
C ASN A 4 15.81 12.20 -28.40
N GLU A 5 15.33 11.92 -29.62
CA GLU A 5 14.53 10.74 -29.95
C GLU A 5 15.25 9.41 -29.68
N THR A 6 16.56 9.32 -29.95
CA THR A 6 17.33 8.10 -29.66
C THR A 6 17.42 7.83 -28.16
N GLN A 7 17.51 8.88 -27.35
CA GLN A 7 17.56 8.77 -25.89
C GLN A 7 16.20 8.38 -25.32
N GLN A 8 15.12 9.00 -25.83
CA GLN A 8 13.75 8.62 -25.48
C GLN A 8 13.48 7.14 -25.79
N ARG A 9 13.88 6.69 -26.99
CA ARG A 9 13.71 5.30 -27.42
C ARG A 9 14.52 4.33 -26.56
N PHE A 10 15.72 4.72 -26.13
CA PHE A 10 16.50 3.95 -25.18
C PHE A 10 15.76 3.76 -23.84
N ILE A 11 15.15 4.82 -23.32
CA ILE A 11 14.39 4.77 -22.05
C ILE A 11 13.21 3.81 -22.16
N GLU A 12 12.42 3.89 -23.24
CA GLU A 12 11.29 2.98 -23.50
C GLU A 12 11.73 1.51 -23.62
N LEU A 13 12.78 1.23 -24.41
CA LEU A 13 13.26 -0.14 -24.59
C LEU A 13 13.81 -0.70 -23.28
N ARG A 14 14.46 0.16 -22.47
CA ARG A 14 15.04 -0.23 -21.20
C ARG A 14 13.98 -0.42 -20.12
N SER A 15 12.91 0.39 -20.07
CA SER A 15 11.79 0.18 -19.13
C SER A 15 11.18 -1.20 -19.31
N LYS A 16 10.94 -1.59 -20.57
CA LYS A 16 10.43 -2.92 -20.99
C LYS A 16 11.38 -4.10 -20.72
N GLY A 17 12.58 -3.85 -20.18
CA GLY A 17 13.51 -4.90 -19.78
C GLY A 17 14.44 -5.41 -20.88
N CYS A 18 14.52 -4.75 -22.05
CA CYS A 18 15.40 -5.18 -23.13
C CYS A 18 16.89 -5.15 -22.72
N THR A 19 17.69 -6.05 -23.30
CA THR A 19 19.13 -6.16 -23.02
C THR A 19 19.92 -5.11 -23.79
N PHE A 20 21.08 -4.70 -23.25
CA PHE A 20 21.95 -3.72 -23.91
C PHE A 20 22.44 -4.15 -25.29
N VAL A 21 22.58 -5.46 -25.55
CA VAL A 21 23.01 -6.00 -26.85
C VAL A 21 21.95 -5.71 -27.91
N ARG A 22 20.69 -6.08 -27.62
CA ARG A 22 19.56 -5.85 -28.53
C ARG A 22 19.34 -4.36 -28.80
N ILE A 23 19.48 -3.52 -27.77
CA ILE A 23 19.33 -2.06 -27.93
C ILE A 23 20.49 -1.46 -28.74
N ALA A 24 21.71 -1.97 -28.58
CA ALA A 24 22.86 -1.52 -29.35
C ALA A 24 22.70 -1.82 -30.85
N GLU A 25 22.13 -2.98 -31.19
CA GLU A 25 21.81 -3.36 -32.57
C GLU A 25 20.69 -2.48 -33.15
N GLU A 26 19.63 -2.23 -32.39
CA GLU A 26 18.46 -1.45 -32.83
C GLU A 26 18.79 0.04 -33.01
N LEU A 27 19.47 0.66 -32.03
CA LEU A 27 19.79 2.09 -32.05
C LEU A 27 21.12 2.40 -32.74
N LYS A 28 21.91 1.37 -33.12
CA LYS A 28 23.27 1.50 -33.67
C LYS A 28 24.19 2.34 -32.77
N VAL A 29 24.07 2.16 -31.45
CA VAL A 29 24.85 2.88 -30.42
C VAL A 29 25.76 1.90 -29.69
N CYS A 30 26.99 2.32 -29.38
CA CYS A 30 27.93 1.45 -28.67
C CYS A 30 27.51 1.21 -27.20
N LYS A 31 27.84 0.02 -26.69
CA LYS A 31 27.49 -0.42 -25.33
C LYS A 31 27.95 0.54 -24.24
N ARG A 32 29.10 1.21 -24.42
CA ARG A 32 29.63 2.21 -23.48
C ARG A 32 28.66 3.38 -23.30
N THR A 33 28.10 3.89 -24.40
CA THR A 33 27.13 4.99 -24.38
C THR A 33 25.83 4.56 -23.70
N LEU A 34 25.35 3.33 -23.96
CA LEU A 34 24.14 2.80 -23.30
C LEU A 34 24.31 2.64 -21.79
N ILE A 35 25.50 2.27 -21.30
CA ILE A 35 25.79 2.20 -19.86
C ILE A 35 25.73 3.60 -19.24
N THR A 36 26.31 4.60 -19.90
CA THR A 36 26.24 6.00 -19.45
C THR A 36 24.80 6.51 -19.42
N TRP A 37 24.01 6.21 -20.45
CA TRP A 37 22.58 6.56 -20.50
C TRP A 37 21.75 5.84 -19.45
N SER A 38 22.05 4.57 -19.17
CA SER A 38 21.36 3.83 -18.10
C SER A 38 21.55 4.50 -16.74
N ARG A 39 22.73 5.05 -16.47
CA ARG A 39 22.99 5.80 -15.23
C ARG A 39 22.28 7.15 -15.24
N ARG A 40 22.35 7.87 -16.36
CA ARG A 40 21.76 9.20 -16.52
C ARG A 40 20.24 9.19 -16.40
N PHE A 41 19.58 8.23 -17.05
CA PHE A 41 18.11 8.13 -17.13
C PHE A 41 17.54 7.07 -16.18
N GLN A 42 18.31 6.67 -15.16
CA GLN A 42 17.91 5.61 -14.23
C GLN A 42 16.56 5.91 -13.55
N PHE A 43 16.33 7.17 -13.19
CA PHE A 43 15.08 7.63 -12.59
C PHE A 43 13.90 7.47 -13.55
N GLU A 44 14.03 7.98 -14.78
CA GLU A 44 12.98 7.91 -15.81
C GLU A 44 12.64 6.46 -16.19
N ILE A 45 13.66 5.61 -16.37
CA ILE A 45 13.47 4.18 -16.64
C ILE A 45 12.71 3.49 -15.51
N ASN A 46 13.05 3.80 -14.25
CA ASN A 46 12.39 3.21 -13.09
C ASN A 46 10.96 3.71 -12.92
N ASN A 47 10.72 5.00 -13.16
CA ASN A 47 9.38 5.59 -13.07
C ASN A 47 8.46 5.00 -14.14
N LEU A 48 8.93 4.90 -15.39
CA LEU A 48 8.16 4.30 -16.49
C LEU A 48 7.83 2.83 -16.19
N ARG A 49 8.77 2.06 -15.62
CA ARG A 49 8.51 0.70 -15.14
C ARG A 49 7.46 0.63 -14.03
N ALA A 50 7.50 1.57 -13.08
CA ALA A 50 6.53 1.60 -11.99
C ALA A 50 5.12 1.87 -12.53
N ILE A 51 4.98 2.80 -13.49
CA ILE A 51 3.72 3.11 -14.17
C ILE A 51 3.22 1.89 -14.97
N GLU A 52 4.09 1.25 -15.76
CA GLU A 52 3.71 0.05 -16.52
C GLU A 52 3.29 -1.11 -15.60
N LEU A 53 3.98 -1.29 -14.46
CA LEU A 53 3.62 -2.29 -13.46
C LEU A 53 2.29 -1.96 -12.76
N GLU A 54 2.03 -0.69 -12.47
CA GLU A 54 0.76 -0.24 -11.92
C GLU A 54 -0.39 -0.47 -12.91
N ALA A 55 -0.19 -0.14 -14.19
CA ALA A 55 -1.16 -0.42 -15.25
C ALA A 55 -1.43 -1.92 -15.40
N LEU A 56 -0.37 -2.75 -15.37
CA LEU A 56 -0.52 -4.21 -15.42
C LEU A 56 -1.27 -4.74 -14.18
N ARG A 57 -0.97 -4.21 -12.99
CA ARG A 57 -1.71 -4.55 -11.77
C ARG A 57 -3.18 -4.18 -11.91
N PHE A 58 -3.51 -3.04 -12.49
CA PHE A 58 -4.90 -2.64 -12.73
C PHE A 58 -5.62 -3.55 -13.75
N GLN A 59 -4.89 -4.07 -14.74
CA GLN A 59 -5.45 -4.99 -15.74
C GLN A 59 -5.64 -6.42 -15.21
N VAL A 60 -4.72 -6.89 -14.36
CA VAL A 60 -4.70 -8.29 -13.89
C VAL A 60 -5.41 -8.46 -12.55
N LEU A 61 -5.32 -7.48 -11.66
CA LEU A 61 -5.97 -7.50 -10.35
C LEU A 61 -7.22 -6.62 -10.43
N ALA A 62 -8.34 -7.15 -9.91
CA ALA A 62 -9.49 -6.30 -9.60
C ALA A 62 -9.03 -5.14 -8.70
N THR A 63 -9.76 -4.02 -8.72
CA THR A 63 -9.41 -2.84 -7.90
C THR A 63 -9.16 -3.25 -6.44
N ARG A 64 -8.34 -2.48 -5.71
CA ARG A 64 -8.07 -2.77 -4.29
C ARG A 64 -9.36 -2.98 -3.50
N GLU A 65 -10.40 -2.22 -3.81
CA GLU A 65 -11.75 -2.33 -3.25
C GLU A 65 -12.38 -3.70 -3.55
N ALA A 66 -12.38 -4.15 -4.81
CA ALA A 66 -12.90 -5.45 -5.19
C ALA A 66 -12.13 -6.61 -4.53
N HIS A 67 -10.81 -6.46 -4.36
CA HIS A 67 -10.00 -7.44 -3.64
C HIS A 67 -10.34 -7.49 -2.15
N VAL A 68 -10.51 -6.34 -1.49
CA VAL A 68 -10.94 -6.27 -0.08
C VAL A 68 -12.34 -6.85 0.09
N GLN A 69 -13.27 -6.58 -0.84
CA GLN A 69 -14.61 -7.17 -0.82
C GLN A 69 -14.55 -8.69 -0.96
N ALA A 70 -13.80 -9.23 -1.91
CA ALA A 70 -13.65 -10.68 -2.09
C ALA A 70 -13.02 -11.35 -0.85
N LEU A 71 -12.02 -10.72 -0.22
CA LEU A 71 -11.46 -11.20 1.04
C LEU A 71 -12.46 -11.14 2.19
N GLY A 72 -13.28 -10.09 2.25
CA GLY A 72 -14.35 -9.95 3.24
C GLY A 72 -15.41 -11.03 3.11
N GLU A 73 -15.83 -11.35 1.87
CA GLU A 73 -16.77 -12.46 1.60
C GLU A 73 -16.20 -13.81 2.05
N GLN A 74 -14.93 -14.09 1.75
CA GLN A 74 -14.26 -15.32 2.19
C GLN A 74 -14.14 -15.39 3.71
N LEU A 75 -13.77 -14.29 4.37
CA LEU A 75 -13.70 -14.20 5.82
C LEU A 75 -15.07 -14.50 6.44
N HIS A 76 -16.13 -13.88 5.90
CA HIS A 76 -17.49 -14.11 6.37
C HIS A 76 -17.92 -15.58 6.26
N GLN A 77 -17.62 -16.24 5.13
CA GLN A 77 -17.91 -17.68 4.97
C GLN A 77 -17.19 -18.54 6.02
N VAL A 78 -15.92 -18.23 6.32
CA VAL A 78 -15.16 -18.92 7.35
C VAL A 78 -15.75 -18.66 8.74
N GLU A 79 -16.14 -17.43 9.05
CA GLU A 79 -16.80 -17.09 10.31
C GLU A 79 -18.14 -17.81 10.48
N GLU A 80 -18.94 -17.93 9.42
CA GLU A 80 -20.20 -18.69 9.45
C GLU A 80 -19.98 -20.19 9.73
N GLU A 81 -18.95 -20.80 9.14
CA GLU A 81 -18.59 -22.19 9.45
C GLU A 81 -18.05 -22.33 10.88
N LEU A 82 -17.29 -21.36 11.37
CA LEU A 82 -16.82 -21.35 12.76
C LEU A 82 -17.98 -21.18 13.76
N LYS A 83 -19.02 -20.41 13.43
CA LYS A 83 -20.24 -20.29 14.26
C LYS A 83 -21.01 -21.59 14.38
N LYS A 84 -20.99 -22.44 13.34
CA LYS A 84 -21.67 -23.73 13.32
C LYS A 84 -20.94 -24.80 14.14
N ARG A 85 -19.62 -24.68 14.29
CA ARG A 85 -18.81 -25.66 15.03
C ARG A 85 -19.08 -25.56 16.53
N ASP A 86 -19.18 -26.71 17.17
CA ASP A 86 -19.34 -26.77 18.62
C ASP A 86 -18.03 -26.40 19.31
N ILE A 87 -18.13 -25.46 20.26
CA ILE A 87 -17.04 -24.99 21.09
C ILE A 87 -16.51 -26.12 21.99
N THR A 88 -17.33 -27.15 22.26
CA THR A 88 -16.93 -28.32 23.06
C THR A 88 -15.86 -29.18 22.38
N GLU A 89 -15.72 -29.13 21.06
CA GLU A 89 -14.69 -29.85 20.30
C GLU A 89 -13.30 -29.20 20.43
N LEU A 90 -13.21 -27.97 20.95
CA LEU A 90 -11.95 -27.27 21.12
C LEU A 90 -11.20 -27.83 22.33
N PRO A 91 -9.87 -28.06 22.21
CA PRO A 91 -9.07 -28.47 23.35
C PRO A 91 -9.08 -27.37 24.42
N THR A 92 -9.10 -27.77 25.69
CA THR A 92 -9.24 -26.86 26.84
C THR A 92 -8.21 -25.71 26.82
N SER A 93 -6.97 -25.97 26.38
CA SER A 93 -5.93 -24.94 26.25
C SER A 93 -6.30 -23.84 25.24
N ARG A 94 -6.97 -24.18 24.14
CA ARG A 94 -7.45 -23.22 23.14
C ARG A 94 -8.64 -22.43 23.67
N LEU A 95 -9.51 -23.04 24.48
CA LEU A 95 -10.62 -22.34 25.14
C LEU A 95 -10.13 -21.27 26.11
N PHE A 96 -9.11 -21.58 26.92
CA PHE A 96 -8.51 -20.59 27.81
C PHE A 96 -7.90 -19.42 27.04
N ALA A 97 -7.15 -19.69 25.97
CA ALA A 97 -6.56 -18.64 25.13
C ALA A 97 -7.65 -17.77 24.45
N LEU A 98 -8.74 -18.39 23.98
CA LEU A 98 -9.87 -17.67 23.39
C LEU A 98 -10.56 -16.77 24.43
N ALA A 99 -10.80 -17.28 25.63
CA ALA A 99 -11.41 -16.53 26.72
C ALA A 99 -10.58 -15.31 27.12
N GLU A 100 -9.24 -15.46 27.22
CA GLU A 100 -8.34 -14.33 27.50
C GLU A 100 -8.35 -13.30 26.36
N SER A 101 -8.33 -13.74 25.10
CA SER A 101 -8.41 -12.87 23.94
C SER A 101 -9.69 -12.04 23.93
N LEU A 102 -10.84 -12.68 24.13
CA LEU A 102 -12.15 -12.02 24.17
C LEU A 102 -12.24 -11.00 25.30
N ARG A 103 -11.74 -11.34 26.50
CA ARG A 103 -11.69 -10.40 27.64
C ARG A 103 -10.86 -9.15 27.32
N ARG A 104 -9.69 -9.33 26.69
CA ARG A 104 -8.85 -8.19 26.27
C ARG A 104 -9.52 -7.33 25.20
N GLN A 105 -10.23 -7.93 24.24
CA GLN A 105 -10.98 -7.19 23.24
C GLN A 105 -12.11 -6.39 23.89
N ILE A 106 -12.90 -7.00 24.78
CA ILE A 106 -13.96 -6.28 25.51
C ILE A 106 -13.38 -5.08 26.26
N LEU A 107 -12.29 -5.25 27.01
CA LEU A 107 -11.65 -4.14 27.73
C LEU A 107 -11.16 -3.00 26.82
N ARG A 108 -10.69 -3.33 25.61
CA ARG A 108 -10.28 -2.32 24.61
C ARG A 108 -11.48 -1.56 24.06
N GLU A 109 -12.56 -2.27 23.71
CA GLU A 109 -13.76 -1.67 23.13
C GLU A 109 -14.56 -0.88 24.17
N THR A 110 -14.60 -1.32 25.44
CA THR A 110 -15.32 -0.61 26.50
C THR A 110 -14.56 0.61 27.02
N GLY A 111 -13.27 0.72 26.70
CA GLY A 111 -12.38 1.78 27.21
C GLY A 111 -12.31 1.82 28.74
N GLU A 112 -11.57 2.80 29.26
CA GLU A 112 -11.67 3.18 30.66
C GLU A 112 -12.81 4.20 30.82
N VAL A 113 -13.56 4.09 31.92
CA VAL A 113 -14.60 5.08 32.24
C VAL A 113 -13.91 6.41 32.56
N GLN A 114 -13.95 7.33 31.59
CA GLN A 114 -13.41 8.68 31.76
C GLN A 114 -14.50 9.59 32.31
N PHE A 115 -14.30 10.06 33.53
CA PHE A 115 -15.12 11.13 34.10
C PHE A 115 -14.44 12.48 33.81
N THR A 116 -15.06 13.30 32.97
CA THR A 116 -14.58 14.67 32.73
C THR A 116 -15.18 15.60 33.79
N THR A 117 -14.34 16.23 34.61
CA THR A 117 -14.76 17.33 35.46
C THR A 117 -14.77 18.63 34.65
N PRO A 118 -15.74 19.54 34.85
CA PRO A 118 -15.75 20.82 34.15
C PRO A 118 -14.49 21.60 34.50
N ILE A 119 -13.72 21.92 33.47
CA ILE A 119 -12.57 22.80 33.53
C ILE A 119 -13.09 24.20 33.88
N ARG A 120 -12.67 24.76 35.03
CA ARG A 120 -13.02 26.14 35.42
C ARG A 120 -12.17 27.19 34.70
N GLU A 121 -11.00 26.80 34.19
CA GLU A 121 -10.04 27.68 33.50
C GLU A 121 -9.39 26.91 32.35
N ILE A 122 -9.57 27.41 31.12
CA ILE A 122 -8.99 26.81 29.90
C ILE A 122 -7.45 26.83 30.03
N PRO A 123 -6.74 25.69 29.89
CA PRO A 123 -5.29 25.67 29.88
C PRO A 123 -4.74 26.64 28.81
N ASN A 124 -3.74 27.45 29.15
CA ASN A 124 -3.14 28.43 28.24
C ASN A 124 -2.69 27.82 26.90
N ASP A 125 -2.43 26.52 26.88
CA ASP A 125 -1.92 25.73 25.76
C ASP A 125 -2.99 25.52 24.66
N GLU A 126 -4.28 25.68 24.98
CA GLU A 126 -5.42 25.62 24.03
C GLU A 126 -5.80 27.01 23.48
N PHE A 127 -5.17 28.09 23.94
CA PHE A 127 -5.34 29.41 23.33
C PHE A 127 -4.60 29.49 22.00
N HIS A 128 -5.33 29.30 20.91
CA HIS A 128 -4.87 29.70 19.58
C HIS A 128 -5.49 31.06 19.22
N GLU A 129 -4.69 32.13 19.18
CA GLU A 129 -5.16 33.49 18.81
C GLU A 129 -5.59 33.61 17.34
N GLU A 130 -5.30 32.62 16.50
CA GLU A 130 -5.61 32.66 15.07
C GLU A 130 -6.76 31.71 14.71
N ALA A 131 -7.98 32.25 14.74
CA ALA A 131 -9.10 31.67 14.01
C ALA A 131 -8.91 31.95 12.50
N GLN A 132 -8.37 30.99 11.76
CA GLN A 132 -8.44 31.06 10.30
C GLN A 132 -9.88 30.80 9.85
N THR A 133 -10.57 31.87 9.45
CA THR A 133 -11.87 31.80 8.79
C THR A 133 -11.70 31.11 7.44
N TRP A 134 -12.19 29.88 7.34
CA TRP A 134 -12.31 29.18 6.08
C TRP A 134 -13.33 29.91 5.19
N GLN A 135 -12.91 30.32 3.99
CA GLN A 135 -13.81 30.79 2.94
C GLN A 135 -13.93 29.68 1.89
N PRO A 136 -15.16 29.30 1.48
CA PRO A 136 -15.42 28.22 0.55
C PRO A 136 -14.86 28.45 -0.85
#